data_AF-A0A1Q7BCE1-F1
#
_entry.id   AF-A0A1Q7BCE1-F1
#
_cell.length_a   1.000
_cell.length_b   1.000
_cell.length_c   1.000
_cell.angle_alpha   90.00
_cell.angle_beta   90.00
_cell.angle_gamma   90.00
#
_symmetry.space_group_name_H-M   'P 1'
#
loop_
_entity.id
_entity.type
_entity.pdbx_description
1 polymer ?
#
loop_
_entity_poly.entity_id
_entity_poly.type
_entity_poly.pdbx_seq_one_letter_code
_entity_poly.pdbx_strand_id
1 'polypeptide(L)' 'MSYCGLNNVKHKVLLDEMVEKGLILRAEEPWGAKKIIKYKISDRGRVLVREILGPYETLFPRREAEK' A
#
# COMPACT_ATOMS: atom_id res chain seq x y z
N MET A 1 -10.08 -3.71 -13.24
CA MET A 1 -9.05 -4.77 -13.30
C MET A 1 -8.10 -4.53 -12.12
N SER A 2 -8.00 -5.48 -11.18
CA SER A 2 -7.10 -5.35 -10.03
C SER A 2 -5.76 -5.98 -10.38
N TYR A 3 -4.67 -5.22 -10.26
CA TYR A 3 -3.33 -5.70 -10.61
C TYR A 3 -2.85 -6.82 -9.67
N CYS A 4 -3.44 -6.91 -8.47
CA CYS A 4 -3.05 -7.87 -7.43
C CYS A 4 -4.04 -9.04 -7.28
N GLY A 5 -5.04 -9.18 -8.16
CA GLY A 5 -6.12 -10.17 -7.99
C GLY A 5 -7.04 -9.89 -6.79
N LEU A 6 -6.87 -8.74 -6.11
CA LEU A 6 -7.62 -8.35 -4.93
C LEU A 6 -8.92 -7.63 -5.32
N ASN A 7 -10.02 -7.94 -4.62
CA ASN A 7 -11.27 -7.19 -4.75
C ASN A 7 -11.22 -5.87 -3.98
N ASN A 8 -11.24 -4.73 -4.68
CA ASN A 8 -11.14 -3.41 -4.07
C ASN A 8 -12.24 -3.09 -3.05
N VAL A 9 -13.45 -3.66 -3.19
CA VAL A 9 -14.55 -3.43 -2.23
C VAL A 9 -14.30 -4.22 -0.96
N LYS A 10 -13.93 -5.50 -1.06
CA LYS A 10 -13.64 -6.36 0.10
C LYS A 10 -12.42 -5.90 0.88
N HIS A 11 -11.41 -5.37 0.19
CA HIS A 11 -10.13 -5.00 0.80
C HIS A 11 -9.98 -3.50 1.05
N LYS A 12 -11.05 -2.71 0.86
CA LYS A 12 -11.04 -1.27 1.16
C LYS A 12 -10.60 -0.99 2.60
N VAL A 13 -11.06 -1.83 3.54
CA VAL A 13 -10.75 -1.72 4.97
C VAL A 13 -9.24 -1.73 5.22
N LEU A 14 -8.47 -2.53 4.49
CA LEU A 14 -7.00 -2.55 4.62
C LEU A 14 -6.38 -1.20 4.26
N LEU A 15 -6.87 -0.56 3.20
CA LEU A 15 -6.39 0.76 2.79
C LEU A 15 -6.80 1.83 3.80
N ASP A 16 -8.03 1.78 4.31
CA ASP A 16 -8.52 2.71 5.33
C ASP A 16 -7.69 2.58 6.62
N GLU A 17 -7.38 1.36 7.08
CA GLU A 17 -6.48 1.14 8.23
C GLU A 17 -5.05 1.65 7.99
N MET A 18 -4.51 1.46 6.78
CA MET A 18 -3.17 1.96 6.45
C MET A 18 -3.13 3.48 6.42
N VAL A 19 -4.23 4.14 6.05
CA VAL A 19 -4.38 5.60 6.14
C VAL A 19 -4.47 6.03 7.61
N GLU A 20 -5.30 5.36 8.41
CA GLU A 20 -5.45 5.65 9.84
C GLU A 20 -4.14 5.51 10.62
N LYS A 21 -3.36 4.46 10.32
CA LYS A 21 -2.02 4.24 10.89
C LYS A 21 -0.97 5.21 10.35
N GLY A 22 -1.33 6.06 9.39
CA GLY A 22 -0.46 7.06 8.77
C GLY A 22 0.65 6.45 7.91
N LEU A 23 0.46 5.24 7.39
CA LEU A 23 1.43 4.55 6.52
C LEU A 23 1.27 4.99 5.05
N ILE A 24 0.04 5.29 4.64
CA ILE A 24 -0.28 5.83 3.32
C ILE A 24 -1.14 7.08 3.46
N LEU A 25 -1.04 7.97 2.49
CA LEU A 25 -1.83 9.17 2.33
C LEU A 25 -2.91 8.92 1.29
N ARG A 26 -4.10 9.45 1.52
CA ARG A 26 -5.23 9.40 0.60
C ARG A 26 -5.51 10.80 0.06
N ALA A 27 -5.59 10.92 -1.25
CA ALA A 27 -6.00 12.14 -1.95
C ALA A 27 -7.21 11.83 -2.85
N GLU A 28 -8.25 12.65 -2.77
CA GLU A 28 -9.39 12.56 -3.66
C GLU A 28 -9.28 13.62 -4.75
N GLU A 29 -9.42 13.19 -6.00
CA GLU A 29 -9.37 14.07 -7.16
C GLU A 29 -10.66 13.93 -7.97
N PRO A 30 -11.34 15.05 -8.29
CA PRO A 30 -12.49 15.01 -9.16
C PRO A 30 -12.05 14.71 -10.59
N TRP A 31 -12.71 13.75 -11.24
CA TRP A 31 -12.51 13.39 -12.63
C TRP A 31 -13.85 13.41 -13.36
N GLY A 32 -14.24 14.61 -13.80
CA GLY A 32 -15.57 14.87 -14.33
C GLY A 32 -16.65 14.54 -13.29
N ALA A 33 -17.58 13.64 -13.65
CA ALA A 33 -18.65 13.18 -12.75
C ALA A 33 -18.20 12.08 -11.76
N LYS A 34 -16.96 11.59 -11.85
CA LYS A 34 -16.42 10.54 -10.97
C LYS A 34 -15.40 11.12 -10.01
N LYS A 35 -15.18 10.43 -8.89
CA LYS A 35 -14.07 10.71 -7.96
C LYS A 35 -13.00 9.64 -8.13
N ILE A 36 -11.75 10.07 -8.28
CA ILE A 36 -10.58 9.18 -8.27
C ILE A 36 -9.93 9.30 -6.90
N ILE A 37 -9.69 8.15 -6.27
CA ILE A 37 -8.95 8.08 -5.01
C ILE A 37 -7.53 7.66 -5.34
N LYS A 38 -6.56 8.53 -5.06
CA LYS A 38 -5.13 8.27 -5.21
C LYS A 38 -4.54 8.00 -3.83
N TYR A 39 -3.77 6.93 -3.72
CA TYR A 39 -3.01 6.60 -2.52
C TYR A 39 -1.52 6.82 -2.78
N LYS A 40 -0.80 7.37 -1.80
CA LYS A 40 0.65 7.59 -1.85
C LYS A 40 1.28 7.11 -0.56
N ILE A 41 2.51 6.61 -0.60
CA ILE A 41 3.24 6.28 0.62
C ILE A 41 3.52 7.56 1.43
N SER A 42 3.34 7.50 2.75
CA SER A 42 3.76 8.59 3.65
C SER A 42 5.25 8.46 4.00
N ASP A 43 5.86 9.49 4.58
CA ASP A 43 7.25 9.41 5.05
C ASP A 43 7.42 8.34 6.14
N ARG A 44 6.44 8.24 7.05
CA ARG A 44 6.39 7.17 8.06
C ARG A 44 6.31 5.78 7.43
N GLY A 45 5.46 5.61 6.43
CA GLY A 45 5.34 4.34 5.69
C GLY A 45 6.65 3.97 5.01
N ARG A 46 7.36 4.94 4.43
CA ARG A 46 8.67 4.72 3.81
C ARG A 46 9.71 4.25 4.82
N VAL A 47 9.76 4.87 6.01
CA VAL A 47 10.67 4.45 7.09
C VAL A 47 10.33 3.03 7.55
N LEU A 48 9.06 2.70 7.74
CA LEU A 48 8.65 1.34 8.15
C LEU A 48 9.06 0.28 7.13
N VAL A 49 8.87 0.53 5.84
CA VAL A 49 9.29 -0.40 4.78
C VAL A 49 10.80 -0.60 4.82
N ARG A 50 11.57 0.49 4.94
CA ARG A 50 13.04 0.45 4.91
C ARG A 50 13.63 -0.22 6.15
N GLU A 51 13.19 0.17 7.34
CA GLU A 51 13.83 -0.19 8.60
C GLU A 51 13.26 -1.48 9.20
N ILE A 52 12.04 -1.89 8.82
CA ILE A 52 11.39 -3.09 9.38
C ILE A 52 11.19 -4.16 8.31
N LEU A 53 10.48 -3.83 7.22
CA LEU A 53 10.12 -4.84 6.21
C LEU A 53 11.32 -5.30 5.39
N GLY A 54 12.24 -4.40 5.02
CA GLY A 54 13.46 -4.75 4.28
C GLY A 54 14.34 -5.78 5.01
N PRO A 55 14.70 -5.55 6.28
CA PRO A 55 15.40 -6.54 7.09
C PRO A 55 14.61 -7.84 7.27
N TYR A 56 13.29 -7.75 7.49
CA TYR A 56 12.44 -8.93 7.61
C TYR A 56 12.45 -9.79 6.34
N GLU A 57 12.36 -9.18 5.16
CA GLU A 57 12.41 -9.88 3.88
C GLU A 57 13.79 -10.49 3.59
N THR A 58 14.86 -9.90 4.13
CA THR A 58 16.21 -10.47 4.06
C THR A 58 16.33 -11.74 4.91
N LEU A 59 15.66 -11.77 6.07
CA LEU A 59 15.63 -12.94 6.96
C LEU A 59 14.66 -14.03 6.47
N PHE A 60 13.56 -13.63 5.85
CA PHE A 60 12.49 -14.52 5.39
C PHE A 60 12.15 -14.22 3.92
N PRO A 61 13.01 -14.62 2.97
CA PRO A 61 12.80 -14.35 1.55
C PRO A 61 11.56 -15.10 1.03
N ARG A 62 10.65 -14.38 0.39
CA ARG A 62 9.36 -14.94 -0.12
C ARG A 62 9.51 -15.70 -1.44
N ARG A 63 10.66 -15.57 -2.10
CA ARG A 63 11.07 -16.32 -3.29
C ARG A 63 12.54 -16.66 -3.11
N GLU A 64 12.98 -17.82 -3.60
CA GLU A 64 14.41 -18.02 -3.80
C GLU A 64 14.92 -16.86 -4.67
N ALA A 65 16.04 -16.25 -4.28
CA ALA A 65 16.66 -15.22 -5.11
C ALA A 65 16.79 -15.80 -6.52
N GLU A 66 16.10 -15.21 -7.50
CA GLU A 66 16.28 -15.61 -8.89
C GLU A 66 17.78 -15.55 -9.17
N LYS A 67 18.38 -16.70 -9.48
CA LYS A 67 19.82 -16.87 -9.70
C LYS A 67 20.30 -16.03 -10.88
#